data_AF-X0W1W9-F1
#
_entry.id   AF-X0W1W9-F1
#
_cell.length_a   1.000
_cell.length_b   1.000
_cell.length_c   1.000
_cell.angle_alpha   90.00
_cell.angle_beta   90.00
_cell.angle_gamma   90.00
#
_symmetry.space_group_name_H-M   'P 1'
#
loop_
_entity.id
_entity.type
_entity.pdbx_description
1 polymer ?
#
loop_
_entity_poly.entity_id
_entity_poly.type
_entity_poly.pdbx_seq_one_letter_code
_entity_poly.pdbx_strand_id
1 'polypeptide(L)'
;DWTTKGSLVSDVIDKAIFNLPIGALSPILESKRGFHIVRVIQRQDAHRTPFGEAQKKIRETIKKQQEIQGRKAYLEKLAKQTKVWTIFDRPDKQQLHADRRSSSSERERYPR
;
A
#
# COMPACT_ATOMS: atom_id res chain seq x y z
N ASP A 1 -23.63 -5.03 9.77
CA ASP A 1 -22.28 -5.40 9.33
C ASP A 1 -22.00 -6.88 9.52
N TRP A 2 -21.27 -7.46 8.58
CA TRP A 2 -20.78 -8.85 8.63
C TRP A 2 -19.40 -8.88 9.28
N THR A 3 -19.08 -9.96 10.00
CA THR A 3 -17.78 -10.15 10.68
C THR A 3 -17.23 -11.56 10.43
N THR A 4 -15.92 -11.72 10.58
CA THR A 4 -15.21 -12.99 10.41
C THR A 4 -14.60 -13.45 11.73
N LYS A 5 -14.32 -14.74 11.85
CA LYS A 5 -13.72 -15.28 13.07
C LYS A 5 -12.32 -14.70 13.27
N GLY A 6 -12.10 -14.10 14.44
CA GLY A 6 -10.84 -13.46 14.81
C GLY A 6 -10.67 -12.02 14.34
N SER A 7 -11.68 -11.40 13.69
CA SER A 7 -11.60 -9.97 13.33
C SER A 7 -12.00 -9.02 14.47
N LEU A 8 -12.54 -9.54 15.57
CA LEU A 8 -12.94 -8.73 16.72
C LEU A 8 -11.79 -8.58 17.73
N VAL A 9 -11.70 -7.38 18.34
CA VAL A 9 -10.70 -7.07 19.37
C VAL A 9 -10.93 -7.87 20.67
N SER A 10 -12.17 -8.25 20.95
CA SER A 10 -12.51 -9.04 22.14
C SER A 10 -12.66 -10.50 21.78
N ASP A 11 -11.75 -11.32 22.32
CA ASP A 11 -11.80 -12.78 22.18
C ASP A 11 -13.08 -13.38 22.79
N VAL A 12 -13.61 -12.76 23.84
CA VAL A 12 -14.85 -13.21 24.51
C VAL A 12 -16.04 -13.03 23.58
N ILE A 13 -16.16 -11.86 22.95
CA ILE A 13 -17.22 -11.60 21.98
C ILE A 13 -17.06 -12.49 20.76
N ASP A 14 -15.85 -12.61 20.20
CA ASP A 14 -15.57 -13.44 19.04
C ASP A 14 -16.02 -14.89 19.28
N LYS A 15 -15.60 -15.49 20.40
CA LYS A 15 -16.03 -16.84 20.77
C LYS A 15 -17.54 -16.94 20.93
N ALA A 16 -18.18 -15.96 21.57
CA ALA A 16 -19.61 -15.97 21.81
C ALA A 16 -20.41 -15.95 20.49
N ILE A 17 -20.11 -15.04 19.57
CA ILE A 17 -20.87 -14.92 18.31
C ILE A 17 -20.73 -16.17 17.41
N PHE A 18 -19.59 -16.87 17.46
CA PHE A 18 -19.38 -18.08 16.67
C PHE A 18 -19.92 -19.35 17.34
N ASN A 19 -20.25 -19.32 18.64
CA ASN A 19 -20.85 -20.47 19.34
C ASN A 19 -22.36 -20.33 19.58
N LEU A 20 -22.89 -19.10 19.65
CA LEU A 20 -24.31 -18.88 19.91
C LEU A 20 -25.18 -19.30 18.72
N PRO A 21 -26.35 -19.92 19.00
CA PRO A 21 -27.38 -20.15 17.99
C PRO A 21 -27.85 -18.82 17.37
N ILE A 22 -28.26 -18.88 16.10
CA ILE A 22 -28.87 -17.74 15.43
C ILE A 22 -30.15 -17.35 16.17
N GLY A 23 -30.32 -16.06 16.44
CA GLY A 23 -31.46 -15.49 17.14
C GLY A 23 -31.34 -15.51 18.67
N ALA A 24 -30.38 -16.23 19.26
CA ALA A 24 -30.19 -16.28 20.72
C ALA A 24 -29.42 -15.07 21.26
N LEU A 25 -29.83 -14.58 22.44
CA LEU A 25 -29.10 -13.58 23.20
C LEU A 25 -28.01 -14.24 24.05
N SER A 26 -26.85 -13.59 24.15
CA SER A 26 -25.77 -14.02 25.03
C SER A 26 -26.07 -13.71 26.50
N PRO A 27 -25.41 -14.41 27.45
CA PRO A 27 -25.22 -13.86 28.79
C PRO A 27 -24.40 -12.56 28.73
N ILE A 28 -24.30 -11.84 29.84
CA ILE A 28 -23.44 -10.65 29.94
C ILE A 28 -21.98 -11.10 29.75
N LEU A 29 -21.35 -10.59 28.68
CA LEU A 29 -19.96 -10.85 28.33
C LEU A 29 -19.10 -9.72 28.85
N GLU A 30 -18.09 -10.05 29.65
CA GLU A 30 -17.08 -9.09 30.08
C GLU A 30 -15.92 -9.04 29.09
N SER A 31 -15.53 -7.83 28.68
CA SER A 31 -14.37 -7.58 27.84
C SER A 31 -13.50 -6.50 28.47
N LYS A 32 -12.27 -6.34 27.96
CA LYS A 32 -11.36 -5.24 28.36
C LYS A 32 -11.99 -3.84 28.20
N ARG A 33 -13.06 -3.70 27.41
CA ARG A 33 -13.74 -2.43 27.14
C ARG A 33 -15.08 -2.28 27.90
N GLY A 34 -15.44 -3.24 28.74
CA GLY A 34 -16.70 -3.25 29.50
C GLY A 34 -17.59 -4.45 29.17
N PHE A 35 -18.88 -4.33 29.50
CA PHE A 35 -19.86 -5.42 29.43
C PHE A 35 -20.72 -5.34 28.17
N HIS A 36 -20.99 -6.49 27.55
CA HIS A 36 -21.71 -6.60 26.28
C HIS A 36 -22.75 -7.71 26.31
N ILE A 37 -23.89 -7.48 25.66
CA ILE A 37 -24.89 -8.51 25.33
C ILE A 37 -25.01 -8.54 23.81
N VAL A 38 -24.87 -9.70 23.21
CA VAL A 38 -24.86 -9.87 21.75
C VAL A 38 -25.94 -10.85 21.30
N ARG A 39 -26.43 -10.66 20.07
CA ARG A 39 -27.38 -11.56 19.41
C ARG A 39 -26.91 -11.82 17.98
N VAL A 40 -26.83 -13.10 17.60
CA VAL A 40 -26.46 -13.48 16.24
C VAL A 40 -27.69 -13.35 15.34
N ILE A 41 -27.66 -12.44 14.37
CA ILE A 41 -28.80 -12.21 13.46
C ILE A 41 -28.80 -13.23 12.32
N GLN A 42 -27.63 -13.50 11.75
CA GLN A 42 -27.45 -14.40 10.61
C GLN A 42 -26.03 -14.98 10.65
N ARG A 43 -25.86 -16.16 10.06
CA ARG A 43 -24.56 -16.83 9.89
C ARG A 43 -24.43 -17.30 8.45
N GLN A 44 -23.22 -17.18 7.92
CA GLN A 44 -22.84 -17.82 6.66
C GLN A 44 -21.77 -18.86 6.99
N ASP A 45 -22.06 -20.12 6.67
CA ASP A 45 -21.12 -21.22 6.92
C ASP A 45 -19.89 -21.11 6.02
N ALA A 46 -18.78 -21.63 6.52
CA ALA A 46 -17.56 -21.73 5.75
C ALA A 46 -17.82 -22.65 4.55
N HIS A 47 -17.78 -22.07 3.35
CA HIS A 47 -17.87 -22.83 2.11
C HIS A 47 -16.51 -22.90 1.42
N ARG A 48 -16.25 -24.02 0.77
CA ARG A 48 -15.08 -24.17 -0.11
C ARG A 48 -15.49 -23.73 -1.51
N THR A 49 -14.82 -22.73 -2.06
CA THR A 49 -15.03 -22.34 -3.46
C THR A 49 -14.81 -23.56 -4.36
N PRO A 50 -15.77 -23.92 -5.23
CA PRO A 50 -15.60 -25.02 -6.18
C PRO A 50 -14.37 -24.83 -7.06
N PHE A 51 -13.70 -25.93 -7.41
CA PHE A 51 -12.46 -25.87 -8.18
C PHE A 51 -12.61 -25.10 -9.51
N GLY A 52 -13.74 -25.26 -10.21
CA GLY A 52 -13.99 -24.56 -11.47
C GLY A 52 -13.99 -23.03 -11.34
N GLU A 53 -14.55 -22.50 -10.26
CA GLU A 53 -14.54 -21.06 -9.96
C GLU A 53 -13.15 -20.60 -9.50
N ALA A 54 -12.52 -21.38 -8.61
CA ALA A 54 -11.18 -21.10 -8.13
C ALA A 54 -10.15 -21.10 -9.27
N GLN A 55 -10.27 -22.01 -10.25
CA GLN A 55 -9.36 -22.16 -11.38
C GLN A 55 -9.31 -20.90 -12.24
N LYS A 56 -10.46 -20.26 -12.51
CA LYS A 56 -10.52 -19.00 -13.27
C LYS A 56 -9.73 -17.91 -12.55
N LYS A 57 -10.01 -17.71 -11.26
CA LYS A 57 -9.33 -16.73 -10.42
C LYS A 57 -7.83 -16.99 -10.29
N ILE A 58 -7.44 -18.26 -10.15
CA ILE A 58 -6.03 -18.68 -10.09
C ILE A 58 -5.33 -18.35 -11.41
N ARG A 59 -5.93 -18.70 -12.55
CA ARG A 59 -5.37 -18.41 -13.88
C ARG A 59 -5.15 -16.92 -14.08
N GLU A 60 -6.14 -16.09 -13.73
CA GLU A 60 -6.03 -14.63 -13.82
C GLU A 60 -4.91 -14.09 -12.92
N THR A 61 -4.80 -14.61 -11.69
CA THR A 61 -3.75 -14.22 -10.74
C THR A 61 -2.37 -14.55 -11.29
N ILE A 62 -2.17 -15.76 -11.81
CA ILE A 62 -0.89 -16.20 -12.40
C ILE A 62 -0.54 -15.33 -13.62
N LYS A 63 -1.52 -15.08 -14.50
CA LYS A 63 -1.30 -14.23 -15.69
C LYS A 63 -0.84 -12.83 -15.29
N LYS A 64 -1.53 -12.19 -14.33
CA LYS A 64 -1.17 -10.86 -13.83
C LYS A 64 0.22 -10.84 -13.20
N GLN A 65 0.58 -11.88 -12.46
CA GLN A 65 1.93 -12.01 -11.88
C GLN A 65 3.00 -12.10 -12.98
N GLN A 66 2.79 -12.91 -14.02
CA GLN A 66 3.71 -13.03 -15.14
C GLN A 66 3.85 -11.71 -15.91
N GLU A 67 2.76 -10.99 -16.17
CA GLU A 67 2.79 -9.69 -16.84
C GLU A 67 3.59 -8.66 -16.02
N ILE A 68 3.39 -8.60 -14.71
CA ILE A 68 4.13 -7.69 -13.82
C ILE A 68 5.63 -8.03 -13.84
N GLN A 69 5.97 -9.32 -13.72
CA GLN A 69 7.36 -9.78 -13.73
C GLN A 69 8.03 -9.50 -15.08
N GLY A 70 7.36 -9.86 -16.19
CA GLY A 70 7.88 -9.63 -17.54
C GLY A 70 8.08 -8.15 -17.85
N ARG A 71 7.12 -7.30 -17.46
CA ARG A 71 7.24 -5.84 -17.61
C ARG A 71 8.41 -5.29 -16.79
N LYS A 72 8.58 -5.75 -15.54
CA LYS A 72 9.69 -5.33 -14.69
C LYS A 72 11.04 -5.72 -15.31
N ALA A 73 11.19 -6.97 -15.75
CA ALA A 73 12.40 -7.45 -16.39
C ALA A 73 12.73 -6.68 -17.68
N TYR A 74 11.70 -6.35 -18.48
CA TYR A 74 11.86 -5.56 -19.69
C TYR A 74 12.31 -4.11 -19.39
N LEU A 75 11.69 -3.46 -18.39
CA LEU A 75 12.09 -2.13 -17.95
C LEU A 75 13.52 -2.11 -17.41
N GLU A 76 13.92 -3.12 -16.64
CA GLU A 76 15.30 -3.25 -16.16
C GLU A 76 16.30 -3.40 -17.30
N LYS A 77 15.95 -4.18 -18.34
CA LYS A 77 16.78 -4.30 -19.55
C LYS A 77 16.91 -2.97 -20.26
N LEU A 78 15.81 -2.26 -20.47
CA LEU A 78 15.80 -0.93 -21.12
C LEU A 78 16.61 0.09 -20.32
N ALA A 79 16.47 0.11 -19.00
CA ALA A 79 17.21 1.01 -18.13
C ALA A 79 18.73 0.76 -18.20
N LYS A 80 19.17 -0.49 -18.33
CA LYS A 80 20.61 -0.82 -18.51
C LYS A 80 21.15 -0.40 -19.87
N GLN A 81 20.32 -0.49 -20.92
CA GLN A 81 20.74 -0.19 -22.29
C GLN A 81 20.63 1.29 -22.64
N THR A 82 19.87 2.07 -21.86
CA THR A 82 19.56 3.47 -22.17
C THR A 82 20.18 4.37 -21.12
N LYS A 83 21.07 5.28 -21.54
CA LYS A 83 21.60 6.33 -20.67
C LYS A 83 20.54 7.41 -20.50
N VAL A 84 19.72 7.30 -19.46
CA VAL A 84 18.76 8.34 -19.08
C VAL A 84 19.52 9.42 -18.31
N TRP A 85 19.47 10.66 -18.80
CA TRP A 85 19.96 11.84 -18.10
C TRP A 85 18.80 12.81 -17.91
N THR A 86 18.68 13.36 -16.72
CA THR A 86 17.70 14.36 -16.35
C THR A 86 18.37 15.72 -16.19
N ILE A 87 17.59 16.80 -16.29
CA ILE A 87 18.07 18.16 -16.02
C ILE A 87 18.60 18.35 -14.58
N PHE A 88 18.36 17.37 -13.71
CA PHE A 88 18.77 17.33 -12.31
C PHE A 88 20.03 16.47 -12.06
N ASP A 89 20.50 15.69 -13.03
CA ASP A 89 21.70 14.83 -12.87
C ASP A 89 23.03 15.60 -12.99
N ARG A 90 22.97 16.94 -13.02
CA ARG A 90 24.16 17.80 -13.03
C ARG A 90 24.71 17.88 -11.61
N PRO A 91 25.97 17.45 -11.35
CA PRO A 91 26.59 17.69 -10.06
C PRO A 91 26.72 19.21 -9.84
N ASP A 92 26.05 19.67 -8.78
CA ASP A 92 26.05 20.97 -8.13
C ASP A 92 26.53 22.23 -8.87
N LYS A 93 25.58 23.16 -9.05
CA LYS A 93 25.83 24.57 -9.34
C LYS A 93 26.19 25.35 -8.07
N GLN A 94 27.30 25.04 -7.40
CA GLN A 94 27.76 25.83 -6.23
C GLN A 94 29.06 26.63 -6.43
N GLN A 95 29.60 26.70 -7.64
CA GLN A 95 30.80 27.51 -7.93
C GLN A 95 30.60 28.45 -9.13
N LEU A 96 29.66 29.39 -9.03
CA LEU A 96 29.52 30.49 -10.01
C LEU A 96 29.45 31.90 -9.38
N HIS A 97 29.55 32.02 -8.05
CA HIS A 97 29.36 33.31 -7.37
C HIS A 97 30.61 33.96 -6.76
N ALA A 98 31.80 33.37 -6.90
CA ALA A 98 33.01 33.94 -6.28
C ALA A 98 33.84 34.88 -7.18
N ASP A 99 33.68 34.85 -8.50
CA ASP A 99 34.70 35.41 -9.40
C ASP A 99 34.33 36.74 -10.11
N ARG A 100 33.21 37.37 -9.74
CA ARG A 100 32.74 38.63 -10.36
C ARG A 100 32.97 39.89 -9.54
N ARG A 101 33.73 39.84 -8.45
CA ARG A 101 33.94 41.02 -7.57
C ARG A 101 35.33 41.66 -7.65
N SER A 102 36.26 41.18 -8.48
CA SER A 102 37.62 41.75 -8.54
C SER A 102 38.02 42.42 -9.86
N SER A 103 37.13 42.59 -10.86
CA SER A 103 37.53 43.10 -12.18
C SER A 103 36.75 44.32 -12.69
N SER A 104 36.15 45.13 -11.81
CA SER A 104 35.40 46.32 -12.24
C SER A 104 35.68 47.54 -11.36
N SER A 105 36.95 47.87 -11.19
CA SER A 105 37.39 49.22 -10.82
C SER A 105 38.61 49.64 -11.63
N GLU A 106 38.61 49.43 -12.94
CA GLU A 106 39.63 50.04 -13.78
C GLU A 106 39.12 50.28 -15.20
N ARG A 107 39.29 51.53 -15.65
CA ARG A 107 39.11 52.06 -17.02
C ARG A 107 37.65 52.33 -17.38
N GLU A 108 37.26 53.45 -17.97
CA GLU A 108 37.98 54.54 -18.64
C GLU A 108 36.94 55.67 -18.82
N ARG A 109 37.16 56.85 -18.23
CA ARG A 109 37.51 58.10 -18.93
C ARG A 109 36.66 58.49 -20.17
N TYR A 110 35.87 59.56 -19.99
CA TYR A 110 35.68 60.75 -20.86
C TYR A 110 35.01 60.59 -22.27
N PRO A 111 34.50 61.66 -22.94
CA PRO A 111 33.59 62.72 -22.44
C PRO A 111 32.60 63.31 -23.49
N ARG A 112 31.78 64.25 -22.98
CA ARG A 112 30.93 65.28 -23.62
C ARG A 112 29.62 64.83 -24.27
#